data_AF-A0A160PK76-F1
#
_entry.id   AF-A0A160PK76-F1
#
_cell.length_a   1.000
_cell.length_b   1.000
_cell.length_c   1.000
_cell.angle_alpha   90.00
_cell.angle_beta   90.00
_cell.angle_gamma   90.00
#
_symmetry.space_group_name_H-M   'P 1'
#
loop_
_entity.id
_entity.type
_entity.pdbx_description
1 polymer ?
#
loop_
_entity_poly.entity_id
_entity_poly.type
_entity_poly.pdbx_seq_one_letter_code
_entity_poly.pdbx_strand_id
1 'polypeptide(L)'
;MAEAVVSLTLRMDPDVGNIIGRLHTLIVSAYERGAISWVERQEMIDTLGREEALSFIDFHTYELPVSKDRLVAGVFAEPSQSFLSRLGFADADL
;
A
#
# COMPACT_ATOMS: atom_id res chain seq x y z
N MET A 1 -43.82 3.07 -2.63
CA MET A 1 -42.55 3.41 -1.95
C MET A 1 -41.54 3.65 -3.05
N ALA A 2 -40.91 4.82 -3.10
CA ALA A 2 -39.88 5.09 -4.12
C ALA A 2 -38.58 4.37 -3.71
N GLU A 3 -38.01 3.55 -4.60
CA GLU A 3 -36.65 3.03 -4.43
C GLU A 3 -35.66 4.21 -4.46
N ALA A 4 -34.90 4.36 -3.38
CA ALA A 4 -33.78 5.29 -3.38
C ALA A 4 -32.67 4.68 -4.23
N VAL A 5 -32.40 5.26 -5.40
CA VAL A 5 -31.30 4.85 -6.27
C VAL A 5 -30.02 5.51 -5.76
N VAL A 6 -29.13 4.72 -5.16
CA VAL A 6 -27.80 5.18 -4.72
C VAL A 6 -26.82 5.05 -5.89
N SER A 7 -26.13 6.14 -6.21
CA SER A 7 -25.05 6.14 -7.21
C SER A 7 -23.72 5.73 -6.57
N LEU A 8 -23.09 4.68 -7.10
CA LEU A 8 -21.77 4.20 -6.69
C LEU A 8 -20.70 4.61 -7.71
N THR A 9 -19.61 5.23 -7.25
CA THR A 9 -18.40 5.46 -8.04
C THR A 9 -17.25 4.65 -7.45
N LEU A 10 -16.63 3.78 -8.25
CA LEU A 10 -15.42 3.03 -7.87
C LEU A 10 -14.18 3.83 -8.26
N ARG A 11 -13.22 3.97 -7.34
CA ARG A 11 -11.92 4.60 -7.59
C ARG A 11 -10.77 3.72 -7.11
N MET A 12 -9.74 3.57 -7.93
CA MET A 12 -8.44 3.14 -7.42
C MET A 12 -7.69 4.37 -6.98
N ASP A 13 -7.11 4.34 -5.78
CA ASP A 13 -6.24 5.41 -5.33
C ASP A 13 -5.02 5.49 -6.28
N PRO A 14 -4.63 6.69 -6.77
CA PRO A 14 -3.43 6.86 -7.57
C PRO A 14 -2.17 6.26 -6.92
N ASP A 15 -2.13 6.16 -5.58
CA ASP A 15 -1.01 5.56 -4.85
C ASP A 15 -0.81 4.07 -5.14
N VAL A 16 -1.87 3.34 -5.54
CA VAL A 16 -1.76 1.95 -6.00
C VAL A 16 -0.85 1.84 -7.22
N GLY A 17 -0.87 2.86 -8.10
CA GLY A 17 -0.02 2.89 -9.30
C GLY A 17 1.47 3.10 -9.02
N ASN A 18 1.84 3.55 -7.81
CA ASN A 18 3.23 3.89 -7.45
C ASN A 18 3.74 3.17 -6.19
N ILE A 19 2.99 2.20 -5.67
CA ILE A 19 3.35 1.50 -4.43
C ILE A 19 4.70 0.78 -4.54
N ILE A 20 5.01 0.19 -5.70
CA ILE A 20 6.30 -0.49 -5.95
C ILE A 20 7.48 0.50 -5.85
N GLY A 21 7.32 1.72 -6.37
CA GLY A 21 8.32 2.78 -6.25
C GLY A 21 8.56 3.17 -4.79
N ARG A 22 7.49 3.24 -3.99
CA ARG A 22 7.58 3.51 -2.54
C ARG A 22 8.29 2.38 -1.80
N LEU A 23 7.95 1.12 -2.06
CA LEU A 23 8.61 -0.04 -1.45
C LEU A 23 10.10 -0.07 -1.76
N HIS A 24 10.49 0.19 -3.01
CA HIS A 24 11.89 0.28 -3.40
C HIS A 24 12.64 1.36 -2.61
N THR A 25 12.07 2.55 -2.49
CA THR A 25 12.65 3.64 -1.68
C THR A 25 12.83 3.23 -0.21
N LEU A 26 11.85 2.54 0.38
CA LEU A 26 11.94 2.06 1.77
C LEU A 26 13.07 1.03 1.95
N ILE A 27 13.23 0.10 1.02
CA ILE A 27 14.32 -0.90 1.04
C ILE A 27 15.68 -0.22 0.94
N VAL A 28 15.83 0.72 0.01
CA VAL A 28 17.09 1.48 -0.14
C VAL A 28 17.41 2.26 1.14
N SER A 29 16.42 2.96 1.70
CA SER A 29 16.59 3.71 2.94
C SER A 29 16.97 2.83 4.12
N ALA A 30 16.34 1.66 4.27
CA ALA A 30 16.67 0.71 5.33
C ALA A 30 18.13 0.22 5.24
N TYR A 31 18.61 -0.07 4.03
CA TYR A 31 20.00 -0.43 3.80
C TYR A 31 20.98 0.71 4.12
N GLU A 32 20.68 1.93 3.67
CA GLU A 32 21.53 3.11 3.92
C GLU A 32 21.65 3.42 5.42
N ARG A 33 20.62 3.12 6.21
CA ARG A 33 20.63 3.24 7.68
C ARG A 33 21.26 2.02 8.38
N GLY A 34 21.67 0.99 7.65
CA GLY A 34 22.24 -0.24 8.20
C GLY A 34 21.23 -1.15 8.90
N ALA A 35 19.93 -0.96 8.67
CA ALA A 35 18.88 -1.79 9.26
C ALA A 35 18.78 -3.18 8.61
N ILE A 36 19.21 -3.30 7.34
CA ILE A 36 19.27 -4.56 6.59
C ILE A 36 20.63 -4.70 5.89
N SER A 37 21.05 -5.93 5.64
CA SER A 37 22.28 -6.22 4.89
C SER A 37 22.12 -5.96 3.37
N TRP A 38 23.25 -5.90 2.66
CA TRP A 38 23.23 -5.81 1.19
C TRP A 38 22.51 -7.01 0.54
N VAL A 39 22.68 -8.21 1.12
CA VAL A 39 22.03 -9.44 0.63
C VAL A 39 20.51 -9.32 0.77
N GLU A 40 20.02 -8.94 1.95
CA GLU A 40 18.58 -8.74 2.19
C GLU A 40 18.00 -7.65 1.28
N ARG A 41 18.74 -6.55 1.08
CA ARG A 41 18.35 -5.49 0.13
C ARG A 41 18.13 -6.07 -1.27
N GLN A 42 19.08 -6.88 -1.76
CA GLN A 42 19.00 -7.43 -3.11
C GLN A 42 17.83 -8.42 -3.24
N GLU A 43 17.65 -9.31 -2.26
CA GLU A 43 16.53 -10.27 -2.25
C GLU A 43 15.17 -9.56 -2.29
N MET A 44 15.00 -8.50 -1.50
CA MET A 44 13.76 -7.72 -1.48
C MET A 44 13.52 -6.98 -2.80
N ILE A 45 14.55 -6.36 -3.40
CA ILE A 45 14.42 -5.69 -4.70
C ILE A 45 14.07 -6.71 -5.80
N ASP A 46 14.69 -7.88 -5.80
CA ASP A 46 14.38 -8.95 -6.74
C ASP A 46 12.93 -9.45 -6.57
N THR A 47 12.41 -9.42 -5.33
CA THR A 47 11.01 -9.77 -5.01
C THR A 47 10.03 -8.74 -5.58
N LEU A 48 10.36 -7.44 -5.58
CA LEU A 48 9.49 -6.39 -6.14
C LEU A 48 9.17 -6.56 -7.62
N GLY A 49 10.04 -7.26 -8.37
CA GLY A 49 9.83 -7.57 -9.79
C GLY A 49 8.95 -8.79 -10.05
N ARG A 50 8.39 -9.42 -9.01
CA ARG A 50 7.66 -10.69 -9.10
C ARG A 50 6.29 -10.61 -8.41
N GLU A 51 5.46 -11.63 -8.60
CA GLU A 51 4.11 -11.69 -8.00
C GLU A 51 4.16 -11.69 -6.46
N GLU A 52 5.24 -12.21 -5.88
CA GLU A 52 5.47 -12.25 -4.44
C GLU A 52 5.59 -10.85 -3.80
N ALA A 53 5.81 -9.80 -4.60
CA ALA A 53 5.79 -8.41 -4.15
C ALA A 53 4.47 -8.02 -3.45
N LEU A 54 3.37 -8.69 -3.80
CA LEU A 54 2.07 -8.47 -3.16
C LEU A 54 2.07 -8.78 -1.66
N SER A 55 2.99 -9.62 -1.17
CA SER A 55 3.15 -9.90 0.26
C SER A 55 3.68 -8.68 1.06
N PHE A 56 4.24 -7.68 0.38
CA PHE A 56 4.72 -6.44 0.98
C PHE A 56 3.67 -5.33 0.99
N ILE A 57 2.45 -5.61 0.54
CA ILE A 57 1.41 -4.61 0.32
C ILE A 57 0.12 -5.04 1.02
N ASP A 58 -0.41 -4.17 1.87
CA ASP A 58 -1.77 -4.31 2.39
C ASP A 58 -2.73 -3.47 1.52
N PHE A 59 -3.83 -4.09 1.10
CA PHE A 59 -4.88 -3.45 0.32
C PHE A 59 -6.11 -3.19 1.19
N HIS A 60 -6.58 -1.96 1.18
CA HIS A 60 -7.71 -1.52 1.99
C HIS A 60 -8.80 -0.93 1.12
N THR A 61 -10.03 -1.34 1.38
CA THR A 61 -11.22 -0.74 0.81
C THR A 61 -11.74 0.35 1.73
N TYR A 62 -12.16 1.48 1.17
CA TYR A 62 -12.85 2.53 1.91
C TYR A 62 -14.14 2.94 1.22
N GLU A 63 -15.06 3.45 2.01
CA GLU A 63 -16.30 4.04 1.54
C GLU A 63 -16.39 5.47 2.07
N LEU A 64 -16.66 6.41 1.18
CA LEU A 64 -16.84 7.82 1.49
C LEU A 64 -18.24 8.25 1.04
N PRO A 65 -19.16 8.51 1.99
CA PRO A 65 -20.45 9.11 1.67
C PRO A 65 -20.23 10.53 1.14
N VAL A 66 -20.70 10.81 -0.08
CA VAL A 66 -20.59 12.15 -0.70
C VAL A 66 -21.89 12.94 -0.50
N SER A 67 -23.03 12.24 -0.54
CA SER A 67 -24.34 12.80 -0.21
C SER A 67 -25.30 11.67 0.18
N LYS A 68 -26.55 12.03 0.51
CA LYS A 68 -27.60 11.08 0.90
C LYS A 68 -27.82 9.93 -0.11
N ASP A 69 -27.61 10.21 -1.40
CA ASP A 69 -27.86 9.26 -2.49
C ASP A 69 -26.59 8.95 -3.30
N ARG A 70 -25.39 9.26 -2.77
CA ARG A 70 -24.12 9.07 -3.48
C ARG A 70 -23.00 8.59 -2.57
N LEU A 71 -22.35 7.49 -2.97
CA LEU A 71 -21.20 6.90 -2.29
C LEU A 71 -20.03 6.74 -3.27
N VAL A 72 -18.82 7.02 -2.76
CA VAL A 72 -17.57 6.67 -3.45
C VAL A 72 -16.95 5.52 -2.68
N ALA A 73 -16.68 4.42 -3.35
CA ALA A 73 -15.87 3.36 -2.80
C ALA A 73 -14.52 3.35 -3.51
N GLY A 74 -13.47 3.04 -2.78
CA GLY A 74 -12.15 2.93 -3.37
C GLY A 74 -11.26 1.91 -2.70
N VAL A 75 -10.12 1.69 -3.34
CA VAL A 75 -9.04 0.82 -2.84
C VAL A 75 -7.78 1.66 -2.75
N PHE A 76 -7.10 1.61 -1.60
CA PHE A 76 -5.73 2.10 -1.46
C PHE A 76 -4.79 0.95 -1.07
N ALA A 77 -3.50 1.15 -1.33
CA ALA A 77 -2.44 0.19 -1.06
C ALA A 77 -1.35 0.87 -0.24
N GLU A 78 -0.87 0.20 0.79
CA GLU A 78 0.22 0.67 1.64
C GLU A 78 1.22 -0.45 1.93
N PRO A 79 2.47 -0.12 2.29
CA PRO A 79 3.44 -1.13 2.71
C PRO A 79 2.90 -1.91 3.91
N SER A 80 2.97 -3.24 3.86
CA SER A 80 2.46 -4.06 4.94
C SER A 80 3.28 -3.88 6.22
N GLN A 81 2.63 -4.06 7.38
CA GLN A 81 3.32 -3.86 8.66
C GLN A 81 4.46 -4.86 8.87
N SER A 82 4.32 -6.08 8.36
CA SER A 82 5.38 -7.09 8.39
C SER A 82 6.60 -6.68 7.59
N PHE A 83 6.39 -6.05 6.42
CA PHE A 83 7.45 -5.50 5.59
C PHE A 83 8.15 -4.33 6.29
N LEU A 84 7.39 -3.37 6.82
CA LEU A 84 7.93 -2.23 7.57
C LEU A 84 8.75 -2.67 8.79
N SER A 85 8.24 -3.62 9.56
CA SER A 85 8.93 -4.20 10.71
C SER A 85 10.24 -4.87 10.31
N ARG A 86 10.25 -5.62 9.20
CA ARG A 86 11.46 -6.26 8.66
C ARG A 86 12.52 -5.23 8.22
N LEU A 87 12.10 -4.04 7.80
CA LEU A 87 12.97 -2.92 7.46
C LEU A 87 13.40 -2.07 8.67
N GLY A 88 12.97 -2.43 9.88
CA GLY A 88 13.29 -1.72 11.11
C GLY A 88 12.53 -0.40 11.29
N PHE A 89 11.41 -0.20 10.60
CA PHE A 89 10.46 0.86 10.94
C PHE A 89 9.57 0.36 12.08
N ALA A 90 9.63 1.01 13.25
CA ALA A 90 8.69 0.73 14.34
C ALA A 90 7.33 1.36 14.04
N ASP A 91 6.26 0.91 14.70
CA ASP A 91 4.85 1.37 14.60
C ASP A 91 4.61 2.90 14.77
N ALA A 92 5.65 3.74 14.82
CA ALA A 92 5.58 5.13 15.27
C ALA A 92 6.04 6.21 14.26
N ASP A 93 6.47 5.88 13.03
CA ASP A 93 6.99 6.88 12.07
C ASP A 93 6.32 6.84 10.68
N LEU A 94 5.00 6.64 10.63
CA LEU A 94 4.17 6.93 9.44
C LEU A 94 2.95 7.77 9.81
#